data_AF-A0A523D2W4-F1
#
_entry.id   AF-A0A523D2W4-F1
#
_cell.length_a   1.000
_cell.length_b   1.000
_cell.length_c   1.000
_cell.angle_alpha   90.00
_cell.angle_beta   90.00
_cell.angle_gamma   90.00
#
_symmetry.space_group_name_H-M   'P 1'
#
loop_
_entity.id
_entity.type
_entity.pdbx_description
1 polymer ?
#
loop_
_entity_poly.entity_id
_entity_poly.type
_entity_poly.pdbx_seq_one_letter_code
_entity_poly.pdbx_strand_id
1 'polypeptide(L)'
;MPRKVLSLLTIVSLLGMSQLAAAYPGTEAVVLKKEPLTDKDVVSSTFFTLEQLTGLGILGVRILYEVSGAETFEEFAHALLTAHILRLDRQLVLRALYESDLKEIIQAFGYTENQAKEAIHQAKEQLKVAKEAWSKRS
;
A
#
# COMPACT_ATOMS: atom_id res chain seq x y z
N MET A 1 -16.84 -28.06 -16.04
CA MET A 1 -15.72 -28.45 -15.15
C MET A 1 -14.97 -29.60 -15.81
N PRO A 2 -13.63 -29.56 -15.91
CA PRO A 2 -12.76 -29.78 -14.75
C PRO A 2 -11.68 -28.70 -14.54
N ARG A 3 -11.25 -28.61 -13.27
CA ARG A 3 -10.15 -27.81 -12.71
C ARG A 3 -8.79 -28.39 -13.11
N LYS A 4 -7.73 -27.56 -13.19
CA LYS A 4 -6.40 -27.85 -12.59
C LYS A 4 -5.44 -26.64 -12.56
N VAL A 5 -5.30 -26.09 -11.34
CA VAL A 5 -4.06 -25.71 -10.64
C VAL A 5 -3.15 -24.67 -11.32
N LEU A 6 -3.31 -23.42 -10.89
CA LEU A 6 -2.21 -22.47 -10.79
C LEU A 6 -1.23 -22.93 -9.70
N SER A 7 0.05 -23.05 -10.04
CA SER A 7 1.18 -22.53 -9.26
C SER A 7 2.47 -23.06 -9.87
N LEU A 8 3.42 -22.18 -10.20
CA LEU A 8 4.75 -22.19 -9.59
C LEU A 8 5.65 -21.10 -10.18
N LEU A 9 6.08 -20.21 -9.28
CA LEU A 9 7.36 -19.51 -9.24
C LEU A 9 8.00 -19.11 -10.58
N THR A 10 8.07 -17.80 -10.83
CA THR A 10 9.21 -17.24 -11.55
C THR A 10 9.75 -16.06 -10.77
N ILE A 11 10.86 -16.33 -10.10
CA ILE A 11 11.77 -15.33 -9.54
C ILE A 11 12.32 -14.55 -10.74
N VAL A 12 11.83 -13.33 -10.95
CA VAL A 12 12.42 -12.44 -11.96
C VAL A 12 13.51 -11.64 -11.27
N SER A 13 14.74 -12.16 -11.38
CA SER A 13 15.96 -11.38 -11.16
C SER A 13 15.95 -10.15 -12.08
N LEU A 14 16.35 -9.00 -11.53
CA LEU A 14 16.35 -7.65 -12.10
C LEU A 14 17.14 -7.42 -13.41
N LEU A 15 17.55 -8.46 -14.15
CA LEU A 15 18.35 -8.35 -15.36
C LEU A 15 17.60 -8.70 -16.66
N GLY A 16 16.29 -9.02 -16.59
CA GLY A 16 15.54 -9.55 -17.73
C GLY A 16 14.42 -8.67 -18.31
N MET A 17 14.20 -7.44 -17.83
CA MET A 17 13.00 -6.67 -18.22
C MET A 17 12.98 -6.25 -19.70
N SER A 18 14.12 -6.25 -20.39
CA SER A 18 14.18 -5.84 -21.81
C SER A 18 13.73 -6.91 -22.81
N GLN A 19 13.69 -8.20 -22.44
CA GLN A 19 13.33 -9.27 -23.38
C GLN A 19 11.87 -9.73 -23.28
N LEU A 20 11.19 -9.50 -22.16
CA LEU A 20 9.77 -9.88 -22.03
C LEU A 20 8.84 -9.02 -22.91
N ALA A 21 9.20 -7.75 -23.14
CA ALA A 21 8.42 -6.82 -23.96
C ALA A 21 8.35 -7.22 -25.45
N ALA A 22 9.32 -8.00 -25.94
CA ALA A 22 9.35 -8.46 -27.34
C ALA A 22 8.45 -9.68 -27.60
N ALA A 23 8.03 -10.42 -26.57
CA ALA A 23 7.23 -11.64 -26.72
C ALA A 23 5.71 -11.39 -26.70
N TYR A 24 5.27 -10.23 -26.21
CA TYR A 24 3.85 -9.86 -26.11
C TYR A 24 3.61 -8.40 -26.52
N PRO A 25 3.51 -8.10 -27.83
CA PRO A 25 3.13 -6.79 -28.30
C PRO A 25 1.65 -6.56 -27.96
N GLY A 26 1.40 -5.92 -26.82
CA GLY A 26 0.04 -5.65 -26.32
C GLY A 26 -0.08 -5.62 -24.80
N THR A 27 0.88 -6.15 -24.06
CA THR A 27 1.01 -5.86 -22.62
C THR A 27 1.85 -4.61 -22.47
N GLU A 28 1.19 -3.45 -22.41
CA GLU A 28 1.81 -2.28 -21.79
C GLU A 28 2.29 -2.74 -20.41
N ALA A 29 3.60 -2.79 -20.21
CA ALA A 29 4.14 -2.91 -18.87
C ALA A 29 3.59 -1.71 -18.11
N VAL A 30 2.64 -1.94 -17.19
CA VAL A 30 2.24 -0.93 -16.22
C VAL A 30 3.50 -0.66 -15.42
N VAL A 31 4.24 0.37 -15.84
CA VAL A 31 5.38 0.88 -15.08
C VAL A 31 4.76 1.54 -13.87
N LEU A 32 4.59 0.76 -12.81
CA LEU A 32 4.19 1.25 -11.51
C LEU A 32 5.20 2.33 -11.12
N LYS A 33 4.76 3.58 -11.11
CA LYS A 33 5.57 4.71 -10.64
C LYS A 33 5.57 4.72 -9.12
N LYS A 34 6.10 3.65 -8.51
CA LYS A 34 6.30 3.61 -7.07
C LYS A 34 7.48 4.50 -6.71
N GLU A 35 7.25 5.47 -5.86
CA GLU A 35 8.33 6.27 -5.28
C GLU A 35 9.12 5.41 -4.29
N PRO A 36 10.46 5.45 -4.30
CA PRO A 36 11.23 4.74 -3.29
C PRO A 36 11.05 5.42 -1.93
N LEU A 37 11.00 4.62 -0.86
CA LEU A 37 11.07 5.15 0.51
C LEU A 37 12.36 5.94 0.70
N THR A 38 12.23 7.22 1.09
CA THR A 38 13.37 8.07 1.42
C THR A 38 13.78 7.90 2.88
N ASP A 39 15.03 8.27 3.21
CA ASP A 39 15.48 8.28 4.60
C ASP A 39 14.60 9.18 5.48
N LYS A 40 14.08 10.27 4.91
CA LYS A 40 13.14 11.17 5.59
C LYS A 40 11.83 10.49 5.93
N ASP A 41 11.34 9.60 5.07
CA ASP A 41 10.14 8.82 5.33
C ASP A 41 10.38 7.84 6.47
N VAL A 42 11.51 7.15 6.47
CA VAL A 42 11.86 6.14 7.51
C VAL A 42 11.99 6.78 8.89
N VAL A 43 12.52 7.99 9.00
CA VAL A 43 12.64 8.72 10.28
C VAL A 43 11.43 9.61 10.59
N SER A 44 10.33 9.49 9.83
CA SER A 44 9.14 10.30 10.01
C SER A 44 8.23 9.78 11.13
N SER A 45 7.43 10.69 11.71
CA SER A 45 6.35 10.35 12.63
C SER A 45 5.34 9.38 12.03
N THR A 46 5.07 9.51 10.73
CA THR A 46 4.15 8.64 9.99
C THR A 46 4.68 7.21 10.04
N PHE A 47 5.95 7.00 9.69
CA PHE A 47 6.56 5.68 9.72
C PHE A 47 6.55 5.08 11.11
N PHE A 48 6.94 5.85 12.13
CA PHE A 48 6.87 5.40 13.52
C PHE A 48 5.45 5.01 13.94
N THR A 49 4.43 5.78 13.52
CA THR A 49 3.02 5.47 13.80
C THR A 49 2.60 4.15 13.15
N LEU A 50 3.03 3.89 11.91
CA LEU A 50 2.76 2.64 11.21
C LEU A 50 3.45 1.44 11.87
N GLU A 51 4.68 1.60 12.36
CA GLU A 51 5.37 0.54 13.13
C GLU A 51 4.59 0.17 14.39
N GLN A 52 4.17 1.18 15.18
CA GLN A 52 3.38 0.95 16.39
C GLN A 52 2.05 0.27 16.09
N LEU A 53 1.35 0.70 15.03
CA LEU A 53 0.05 0.16 14.65
C LEU A 53 0.13 -1.27 14.13
N THR A 54 1.16 -1.57 13.34
CA THR A 54 1.32 -2.89 12.72
C THR A 54 2.02 -3.87 13.65
N GLY A 55 2.74 -3.38 14.65
CA GLY A 55 3.68 -4.19 15.44
C GLY A 55 4.86 -4.70 14.63
N LEU A 56 5.01 -4.21 13.39
CA LEU A 56 6.11 -4.56 12.50
C LEU A 56 7.23 -3.55 12.73
N GLY A 57 8.46 -4.03 12.92
CA GLY A 57 9.62 -3.16 12.87
C GLY A 57 9.88 -2.63 11.46
N ILE A 58 10.86 -1.74 11.34
CA ILE A 58 11.27 -1.03 10.12
C ILE A 58 11.23 -1.91 8.87
N LEU A 59 11.85 -3.09 8.91
CA LEU A 59 11.90 -4.01 7.77
C LEU A 59 10.51 -4.48 7.34
N GLY A 60 9.62 -4.76 8.29
CA GLY A 60 8.26 -5.22 7.99
C GLY A 60 7.40 -4.13 7.36
N VAL A 61 7.48 -2.89 7.88
CA VAL A 61 6.77 -1.75 7.27
C VAL A 61 7.31 -1.46 5.87
N ARG A 62 8.64 -1.52 5.69
CA ARG A 62 9.29 -1.35 4.38
C ARG A 62 8.82 -2.42 3.38
N ILE A 63 8.81 -3.68 3.78
CA ILE A 63 8.33 -4.78 2.92
C ILE A 63 6.86 -4.57 2.55
N LEU A 64 6.01 -4.19 3.51
CA LEU A 64 4.60 -3.90 3.23
C LEU A 64 4.44 -2.76 2.22
N TYR A 65 5.26 -1.70 2.33
CA TYR A 65 5.26 -0.64 1.34
C TYR A 65 5.65 -1.18 -0.03
N GLU A 66 6.81 -1.83 -0.15
CA GLU A 66 7.35 -2.33 -1.42
C GLU A 66 6.35 -3.23 -2.18
N VAL A 67 5.64 -4.10 -1.47
CA VAL A 67 4.69 -5.06 -2.08
C VAL A 67 3.25 -4.53 -2.19
N SER A 68 2.99 -3.29 -1.75
CA SER A 68 1.70 -2.64 -1.93
C SER A 68 1.55 -2.03 -3.32
N GLY A 69 0.30 -1.85 -3.75
CA GLY A 69 -0.04 -1.10 -4.96
C GLY A 69 0.04 0.42 -4.82
N ALA A 70 0.30 0.94 -3.62
CA ALA A 70 0.44 2.38 -3.41
C ALA A 70 1.64 2.96 -4.19
N GLU A 71 1.43 4.10 -4.84
CA GLU A 71 2.47 4.80 -5.60
C GLU A 71 3.37 5.62 -4.67
N THR A 72 2.81 6.22 -3.64
CA THR A 72 3.53 7.08 -2.68
C THR A 72 3.48 6.52 -1.27
N PHE A 73 4.44 6.89 -0.41
CA PHE A 73 4.44 6.49 0.99
C PHE A 73 3.23 7.04 1.76
N GLU A 74 2.77 8.24 1.40
CA GLU A 74 1.59 8.85 2.00
C GLU A 74 0.30 8.09 1.66
N GLU A 75 0.13 7.68 0.41
CA GLU A 75 -0.98 6.82 -0.01
C GLU A 75 -0.97 5.48 0.74
N PHE A 76 0.20 4.86 0.84
CA PHE A 76 0.39 3.64 1.61
C PHE A 76 -0.02 3.81 3.08
N ALA A 77 0.44 4.88 3.71
CA ALA A 77 0.14 5.16 5.12
C ALA A 77 -1.37 5.35 5.34
N HIS A 78 -2.03 6.11 4.45
CA HIS A 78 -3.48 6.28 4.49
C HIS A 78 -4.21 4.96 4.31
N ALA A 79 -3.87 4.18 3.28
CA ALA A 79 -4.54 2.91 3.01
C ALA A 79 -4.38 1.90 4.16
N LEU A 80 -3.17 1.78 4.70
CA LEU A 80 -2.87 0.89 5.82
C LEU A 80 -3.66 1.27 7.08
N LEU A 81 -3.73 2.56 7.39
CA LEU A 81 -4.45 3.05 8.56
C LEU A 81 -5.98 3.00 8.35
N THR A 82 -6.48 3.31 7.16
CA THR A 82 -7.91 3.16 6.83
C THR A 82 -8.35 1.70 6.94
N ALA A 83 -7.55 0.76 6.42
CA ALA A 83 -7.82 -0.66 6.59
C ALA A 83 -7.85 -1.07 8.06
N HIS A 84 -6.97 -0.51 8.90
CA HIS A 84 -6.98 -0.76 10.34
C HIS A 84 -8.24 -0.21 11.02
N ILE A 85 -8.64 1.03 10.73
CA ILE A 85 -9.86 1.66 11.29
C ILE A 85 -11.09 0.83 10.96
N LEU A 86 -11.21 0.39 9.72
CA LEU A 86 -12.34 -0.42 9.24
C LEU A 86 -12.23 -1.90 9.60
N ARG A 87 -11.14 -2.33 10.24
CA ARG A 87 -10.83 -3.74 10.55
C ARG A 87 -10.85 -4.65 9.32
N LEU A 88 -10.41 -4.10 8.18
CA LEU A 88 -10.23 -4.83 6.93
C LEU A 88 -8.92 -5.60 6.93
N ASP A 89 -8.83 -6.60 6.06
CA ASP A 89 -7.56 -7.26 5.77
C ASP A 89 -6.62 -6.27 5.07
N ARG A 90 -5.59 -5.86 5.81
CA ARG A 90 -4.59 -4.89 5.35
C ARG A 90 -3.85 -5.35 4.10
N GLN A 91 -3.56 -6.64 3.96
CA GLN A 91 -2.84 -7.14 2.78
C GLN A 91 -3.73 -7.11 1.54
N LEU A 92 -5.02 -7.43 1.69
CA LEU A 92 -5.97 -7.34 0.58
C LEU A 92 -6.16 -5.88 0.14
N VAL A 93 -6.37 -4.96 1.08
CA VAL A 93 -6.51 -3.53 0.75
C VAL A 93 -5.25 -3.00 0.06
N LEU A 94 -4.06 -3.27 0.62
CA LEU A 94 -2.80 -2.78 0.06
C LEU A 94 -2.49 -3.37 -1.32
N ARG A 95 -2.89 -4.61 -1.61
CA ARG A 95 -2.72 -5.22 -2.94
C ARG A 95 -3.74 -4.69 -3.94
N ALA A 96 -4.97 -4.45 -3.52
CA ALA A 96 -6.02 -3.95 -4.42
C ALA A 96 -5.70 -2.55 -4.98
N LEU A 97 -4.81 -1.79 -4.33
CA LEU A 97 -4.30 -0.51 -4.84
C LEU A 97 -3.60 -0.61 -6.21
N TYR A 98 -3.19 -1.80 -6.66
CA TYR A 98 -2.69 -1.99 -8.01
C TYR A 98 -3.75 -1.76 -9.10
N GLU A 99 -5.02 -1.92 -8.74
CA GLU A 99 -6.12 -2.02 -9.70
C GLU A 99 -7.19 -0.94 -9.48
N SER A 100 -7.28 -0.34 -8.30
CA SER A 100 -8.36 0.57 -7.93
C SER A 100 -7.93 1.57 -6.86
N ASP A 101 -8.64 2.69 -6.77
CA ASP A 101 -8.38 3.67 -5.71
C ASP A 101 -8.88 3.16 -4.34
N LEU A 102 -8.34 3.74 -3.26
CA LEU A 102 -8.68 3.33 -1.89
C LEU A 102 -10.19 3.40 -1.59
N LYS A 103 -10.91 4.37 -2.16
CA LYS A 103 -12.34 4.56 -1.92
C LYS A 103 -13.15 3.45 -2.58
N GLU A 104 -12.84 3.11 -3.82
CA GLU A 104 -13.45 2.02 -4.58
C GLU A 104 -13.20 0.66 -3.91
N ILE A 105 -11.96 0.44 -3.43
CA ILE A 105 -11.60 -0.77 -2.68
C ILE A 105 -12.50 -0.92 -1.44
N ILE A 106 -12.64 0.13 -0.64
CA ILE A 106 -13.46 0.10 0.58
C ILE A 106 -14.93 -0.16 0.25
N GLN A 107 -15.45 0.42 -0.83
CA GLN A 107 -16.82 0.16 -1.28
C GLN A 107 -17.01 -1.28 -1.74
N ALA A 108 -16.01 -1.88 -2.38
CA ALA A 108 -16.04 -3.30 -2.76
C ALA A 108 -16.09 -4.23 -1.53
N PHE A 109 -15.60 -3.78 -0.37
CA PHE A 109 -15.78 -4.47 0.91
C PHE A 109 -17.16 -4.24 1.58
N GLY A 110 -18.09 -3.55 0.90
CA GLY A 110 -19.48 -3.38 1.34
C GLY A 110 -19.76 -2.12 2.14
N TYR A 111 -18.81 -1.19 2.25
CA TYR A 111 -19.02 0.10 2.91
C TYR A 111 -19.67 1.09 1.96
N THR A 112 -20.52 1.96 2.52
CA THR A 112 -21.07 3.08 1.75
C THR A 112 -19.98 4.10 1.41
N GLU A 113 -20.22 4.90 0.37
CA GLU A 113 -19.32 6.00 -0.01
C GLU A 113 -19.00 6.94 1.17
N ASN A 114 -20.01 7.25 2.00
CA ASN A 114 -19.83 8.14 3.16
C ASN A 114 -18.93 7.50 4.21
N GLN A 115 -19.09 6.20 4.50
CA GLN A 115 -18.23 5.48 5.43
C GLN A 115 -16.79 5.39 4.91
N ALA A 116 -16.60 5.16 3.61
CA ALA A 116 -15.27 5.15 3.00
C ALA A 116 -14.58 6.52 3.14
N LYS A 117 -15.27 7.61 2.78
CA LYS A 117 -14.77 8.98 2.90
C LYS A 117 -14.40 9.31 4.34
N GLU A 118 -15.28 8.97 5.29
CA GLU A 118 -15.06 9.23 6.71
C GLU A 118 -13.83 8.48 7.23
N ALA A 119 -13.69 7.19 6.92
CA ALA A 119 -12.55 6.40 7.37
C ALA A 119 -11.22 6.86 6.77
N ILE A 120 -11.23 7.29 5.50
CA ILE A 120 -10.05 7.90 4.86
C ILE A 120 -9.72 9.24 5.53
N HIS A 121 -10.73 10.05 5.83
CA HIS A 121 -10.54 11.33 6.52
C HIS A 121 -9.97 11.14 7.94
N GLN A 122 -10.51 10.19 8.71
CA GLN A 122 -10.01 9.84 10.04
C GLN A 122 -8.55 9.36 9.99
N ALA A 123 -8.19 8.53 9.00
CA ALA A 123 -6.80 8.12 8.81
C ALA A 123 -5.87 9.32 8.55
N LYS A 124 -6.27 10.24 7.67
CA LYS A 124 -5.52 11.47 7.38
C LYS A 124 -5.30 12.32 8.63
N GLU A 125 -6.36 12.56 9.40
CA GLU A 125 -6.27 13.39 10.61
C GLU A 125 -5.41 12.72 11.69
N GLN A 126 -5.49 11.40 11.87
CA GLN A 126 -4.62 10.69 12.82
C GLN A 126 -3.14 10.83 12.47
N LEU A 127 -2.77 10.67 11.19
CA LEU A 127 -1.38 10.85 10.76
C LEU A 127 -0.92 12.31 10.90
N LYS A 128 -1.81 13.27 10.61
CA LYS A 128 -1.54 14.70 10.80
C LYS A 128 -1.30 15.03 12.27
N VAL A 129 -2.16 14.58 13.18
CA VAL A 129 -2.00 14.78 14.64
C VAL A 129 -0.69 14.15 15.13
N ALA A 130 -0.35 12.94 14.66
CA ALA A 130 0.92 12.31 14.99
C ALA A 130 2.13 13.13 14.52
N LYS A 131 2.05 13.71 13.32
CA LYS A 131 3.09 14.60 12.76
C LYS A 131 3.23 15.90 13.56
N GLU A 132 2.13 16.52 13.92
CA GLU A 132 2.13 17.73 14.76
C GLU A 132 2.72 17.45 16.15
N ALA A 133 2.33 16.34 16.78
CA ALA A 133 2.86 15.94 18.08
C ALA A 133 4.36 15.65 18.04
N TRP A 134 4.85 15.02 16.97
CA TRP A 134 6.27 14.76 16.75
C TRP A 134 7.07 16.06 16.60
N SER A 135 6.58 16.99 15.77
CA SER A 135 7.25 18.27 15.53
C SER A 135 7.42 19.14 16.77
N LYS A 136 6.55 18.97 17.79
CA LYS A 136 6.67 19.66 19.08
C LYS A 136 7.69 19.02 20.03
N ARG A 137 8.13 17.80 19.74
CA ARG A 137 9.02 16.99 20.59
C ARG A 137 10.47 16.96 20.09
N SER A 138 10.66 17.13 18.78
CA SER A 138 11.95 17.24 18.08
C SER A 138 12.45 18.68 18.01
#